data_AF-A0A7K4FCA8-F1
#
_entry.id   AF-A0A7K4FCA8-F1
#
_cell.length_a   1.000
_cell.length_b   1.000
_cell.length_c   1.000
_cell.angle_alpha   90.00
_cell.angle_beta   90.00
_cell.angle_gamma   90.00
#
_symmetry.space_group_name_H-M   'P 1'
#
loop_
_entity.id
_entity.type
_entity.pdbx_description
1 polymer ?
#
loop_
_entity_poly.entity_id
_entity_poly.type
_entity_poly.pdbx_seq_one_letter_code
_entity_poly.pdbx_strand_id
1 'polypeptide(L)'
;MEEQFEKIVSKGKKLIILGFVTITILFLLYSRYQDPELLTPAAIDSIQRIAYGFYITLVASFGAIAIGLYRYCKGKVAGKQKDLSTIIALTVWNSKSRKIFVATFIGYGVFFSLISGTLVYQPEVNFAIHYGATIPSGFIAPCCDGPGYMPKIIVYLTEHVGLQIIPINLVLQITVSYLVGLNAAIVVSAYSIS
;
A
#
# COMPACT_ATOMS: atom_id res chain seq x y z
N MET A 1 18.20 -3.18 30.47
CA MET A 1 17.41 -2.14 29.76
C MET A 1 17.70 -2.15 28.27
N GLU A 2 18.97 -2.22 27.87
CA GLU A 2 19.41 -2.32 26.47
C GLU A 2 18.85 -3.57 25.74
N GLU A 3 18.92 -4.73 26.38
CA GLU A 3 18.37 -6.01 25.87
C GLU A 3 16.86 -5.94 25.55
N GLN A 4 16.10 -5.13 26.29
CA GLN A 4 14.67 -4.94 26.05
C GLN A 4 14.40 -4.16 24.76
N PHE A 5 15.22 -3.15 24.44
CA PHE A 5 15.09 -2.36 23.22
C PHE A 5 15.51 -3.16 21.99
N GLU A 6 16.58 -3.95 22.09
CA GLU A 6 17.01 -4.85 21.02
C GLU A 6 15.93 -5.88 20.68
N LYS A 7 15.25 -6.42 21.69
CA LYS A 7 14.11 -7.33 21.49
C LYS A 7 12.94 -6.65 20.75
N ILE A 8 12.65 -5.39 21.06
CA ILE A 8 11.61 -4.61 20.35
C ILE A 8 12.01 -4.38 18.89
N VAL A 9 13.25 -3.97 18.64
CA VAL A 9 13.80 -3.75 17.29
C VAL A 9 13.75 -5.05 16.48
N SER A 10 14.20 -6.17 17.05
CA SER A 10 14.19 -7.49 16.42
C SER A 10 12.77 -7.95 16.06
N LYS A 11 11.80 -7.81 16.99
CA LYS A 11 10.38 -8.08 16.70
C LYS A 11 9.84 -7.19 15.59
N GLY A 12 10.19 -5.90 15.58
CA GLY A 12 9.82 -4.96 14.51
C GLY A 12 10.34 -5.40 13.15
N LYS A 13 11.63 -5.73 13.05
CA LYS A 13 12.25 -6.27 11.82
C LYS A 13 11.55 -7.52 11.31
N LYS A 14 11.25 -8.48 12.19
CA LYS A 14 10.54 -9.72 11.83
C LYS A 14 9.16 -9.45 11.24
N LEU A 15 8.41 -8.49 11.79
CA LEU A 15 7.09 -8.11 11.26
C LEU A 15 7.19 -7.43 9.88
N ILE A 16 8.19 -6.58 9.67
CA ILE A 16 8.43 -5.94 8.36
C ILE A 16 8.74 -7.02 7.30
N ILE A 17 9.69 -7.92 7.60
CA ILE A 17 10.08 -9.00 6.70
C ILE A 17 8.89 -9.90 6.40
N LEU A 18 8.15 -10.31 7.43
CA LEU A 18 6.95 -11.13 7.28
C LEU A 18 5.96 -10.46 6.33
N GLY A 19 5.66 -9.18 6.51
CA GLY A 19 4.73 -8.46 5.65
C GLY A 19 5.17 -8.43 4.18
N PHE A 20 6.44 -8.10 3.89
CA PHE A 20 6.95 -8.12 2.52
C PHE A 20 6.92 -9.52 1.90
N VAL A 21 7.34 -10.54 2.65
CA VAL A 21 7.32 -11.93 2.18
C VAL A 21 5.88 -12.39 1.90
N THR A 22 4.93 -12.05 2.79
CA THR A 22 3.52 -12.37 2.58
C THR A 22 2.98 -11.69 1.33
N ILE A 23 3.29 -10.41 1.08
CA ILE A 23 2.88 -9.71 -0.15
C ILE A 23 3.45 -10.43 -1.38
N THR A 24 4.75 -10.74 -1.42
CA THR A 24 5.35 -11.44 -2.55
C THR A 24 4.70 -12.80 -2.81
N ILE A 25 4.50 -13.60 -1.76
CA ILE A 25 3.82 -14.90 -1.86
C ILE A 25 2.39 -14.70 -2.36
N LEU A 26 1.68 -13.69 -1.87
CA LEU A 26 0.30 -13.42 -2.26
C LEU A 26 0.18 -13.13 -3.77
N PHE A 27 1.08 -12.30 -4.32
CA PHE A 27 1.13 -12.01 -5.76
C PHE A 27 1.48 -13.26 -6.58
N LEU A 28 2.44 -14.08 -6.12
CA LEU A 28 2.82 -15.33 -6.81
C LEU A 28 1.72 -16.41 -6.75
N LEU A 29 0.96 -16.47 -5.66
CA LEU A 29 -0.17 -17.38 -5.55
C LEU A 29 -1.30 -16.93 -6.46
N TYR A 30 -1.59 -15.62 -6.49
CA TYR A 30 -2.67 -15.08 -7.30
C TYR A 30 -2.39 -15.15 -8.79
N SER A 31 -1.12 -15.08 -9.22
CA SER A 31 -0.75 -15.17 -10.64
C SER A 31 -1.18 -16.49 -11.31
N ARG A 32 -1.52 -17.52 -10.52
CA ARG A 32 -2.05 -18.80 -11.04
C ARG A 32 -3.52 -18.73 -11.48
N TYR A 33 -4.26 -17.71 -11.07
CA TYR A 33 -5.68 -17.55 -11.36
C TYR A 33 -5.94 -16.59 -12.53
N GLN A 34 -4.92 -16.33 -13.35
CA GLN A 34 -4.99 -15.38 -14.45
C GLN A 34 -5.46 -16.00 -15.77
N ASP A 35 -5.36 -17.33 -15.89
CA ASP A 35 -5.71 -18.04 -17.12
C ASP A 35 -7.23 -17.97 -17.38
N PRO A 36 -7.68 -17.41 -18.51
CA PRO A 36 -9.10 -17.28 -18.84
C PRO A 36 -9.82 -18.63 -18.92
N GLU A 37 -9.08 -19.71 -19.19
CA GLU A 37 -9.60 -21.08 -19.26
C GLU A 37 -10.14 -21.59 -17.91
N LEU A 38 -9.72 -21.00 -16.79
CA LEU A 38 -10.22 -21.33 -15.45
C LEU A 38 -11.58 -20.69 -15.14
N LEU A 39 -12.09 -19.79 -15.99
CA LEU A 39 -13.35 -19.06 -15.80
C LEU A 39 -14.55 -19.86 -16.29
N THR A 40 -14.79 -21.00 -15.65
CA THR A 40 -16.07 -21.67 -15.79
C THR A 40 -17.11 -20.99 -14.89
N PRO A 41 -18.41 -20.97 -15.28
CA PRO A 41 -19.47 -20.41 -14.43
C PRO A 41 -19.50 -21.00 -13.01
N ALA A 42 -19.05 -22.24 -12.84
CA ALA A 42 -18.94 -22.91 -11.55
C ALA A 42 -17.77 -22.41 -10.68
N ALA A 43 -16.72 -21.83 -11.29
CA ALA A 43 -15.52 -21.37 -10.60
C ALA A 43 -15.58 -19.88 -10.19
N ILE A 44 -16.47 -19.07 -10.78
CA ILE A 44 -16.54 -17.61 -10.57
C ILE A 44 -16.67 -17.25 -9.08
N ASP A 45 -17.62 -17.86 -8.37
CA ASP A 45 -17.82 -17.62 -6.93
C ASP A 45 -16.58 -17.95 -6.10
N SER A 46 -15.88 -19.03 -6.48
CA SER A 46 -14.67 -19.47 -5.79
C SER A 46 -13.52 -18.48 -5.99
N ILE A 47 -13.31 -18.01 -7.23
CA ILE A 47 -12.27 -17.04 -7.54
C ILE A 47 -12.58 -15.70 -6.86
N GLN A 48 -13.83 -15.28 -6.81
CA GLN A 48 -14.23 -14.05 -6.11
C GLN A 48 -13.92 -14.12 -4.60
N ARG A 49 -14.16 -15.27 -3.95
CA ARG A 49 -13.75 -15.48 -2.53
C ARG A 49 -12.24 -15.39 -2.34
N ILE A 50 -11.46 -15.97 -3.26
CA ILE A 50 -9.99 -15.87 -3.24
C ILE A 50 -9.56 -14.40 -3.41
N ALA A 51 -10.24 -13.64 -4.27
CA ALA A 51 -9.95 -12.23 -4.47
C ALA A 51 -10.22 -11.36 -3.22
N TYR A 52 -11.29 -11.63 -2.47
CA TYR A 52 -11.50 -10.99 -1.16
C TYR A 52 -10.40 -11.39 -0.16
N GLY A 53 -10.06 -12.69 -0.11
CA GLY A 53 -8.97 -13.19 0.74
C GLY A 53 -7.62 -12.54 0.41
N PHE A 54 -7.37 -12.27 -0.87
CA PHE A 54 -6.20 -11.52 -1.34
C PHE A 54 -6.14 -10.13 -0.70
N TYR A 55 -7.19 -9.32 -0.84
CA TYR A 55 -7.17 -7.95 -0.30
C TYR A 55 -7.14 -7.90 1.23
N ILE A 56 -7.85 -8.79 1.91
CA ILE A 56 -7.79 -8.90 3.38
C ILE A 56 -6.35 -9.18 3.83
N THR A 57 -5.70 -10.15 3.19
CA THR A 57 -4.31 -10.51 3.49
C THR A 57 -3.34 -9.37 3.16
N LEU A 58 -3.54 -8.70 2.02
CA LEU A 58 -2.73 -7.54 1.60
C LEU A 58 -2.79 -6.40 2.63
N VAL A 59 -4.00 -6.03 3.09
CA VAL A 59 -4.20 -5.01 4.13
C VAL A 59 -3.57 -5.45 5.45
N ALA A 60 -3.72 -6.72 5.84
CA ALA A 60 -3.07 -7.26 7.03
C ALA A 60 -1.53 -7.18 6.93
N SER A 61 -0.95 -7.46 5.77
CA SER A 61 0.49 -7.31 5.52
C SER A 61 0.95 -5.86 5.64
N PHE A 62 0.22 -4.89 5.08
CA PHE A 62 0.52 -3.47 5.29
C PHE A 62 0.43 -3.09 6.76
N GLY A 63 -0.56 -3.58 7.50
CA GLY A 63 -0.69 -3.38 8.94
C GLY A 63 0.51 -3.94 9.71
N ALA A 64 0.95 -5.15 9.38
CA ALA A 64 2.15 -5.77 9.97
C ALA A 64 3.42 -4.94 9.71
N ILE A 65 3.60 -4.43 8.48
CA ILE A 65 4.72 -3.54 8.12
C ILE A 65 4.65 -2.24 8.92
N ALA A 66 3.50 -1.59 8.99
CA ALA A 66 3.32 -0.33 9.72
C ALA A 66 3.62 -0.49 11.22
N ILE A 67 3.09 -1.54 11.85
CA ILE A 67 3.37 -1.88 13.25
C ILE A 67 4.86 -2.23 13.44
N GLY A 68 5.44 -2.96 12.49
CA GLY A 68 6.85 -3.31 12.47
C GLY A 68 7.76 -2.08 12.43
N LEU A 69 7.48 -1.14 11.53
CA LEU A 69 8.17 0.14 11.40
C LEU A 69 8.05 1.00 12.67
N TYR A 70 6.85 1.08 13.25
CA TYR A 70 6.63 1.80 14.50
C TYR A 70 7.46 1.22 15.65
N ARG A 71 7.44 -0.11 15.85
CA ARG A 71 8.24 -0.79 16.88
C ARG A 71 9.73 -0.63 16.63
N TYR A 72 10.15 -0.75 15.37
CA TYR A 72 11.54 -0.57 14.96
C TYR A 72 12.06 0.83 15.31
N CYS A 73 11.34 1.88 14.90
CA CYS A 73 11.73 3.27 15.18
C CYS A 73 11.72 3.55 16.68
N LYS A 74 10.67 3.13 17.41
CA LYS A 74 10.56 3.32 18.86
C LYS A 74 11.74 2.67 19.60
N GLY A 75 12.10 1.44 19.25
CA GLY A 75 13.21 0.73 19.86
C GLY A 75 14.56 1.40 19.59
N LYS A 76 14.79 1.86 18.35
CA LYS A 76 16.02 2.56 17.97
C LYS A 76 16.19 3.91 18.67
N VAL A 77 15.13 4.70 18.76
CA VAL A 77 15.16 6.01 19.46
C VAL A 77 15.44 5.82 20.97
N ALA A 78 14.84 4.81 21.59
CA ALA A 78 15.05 4.53 23.01
C ALA A 78 16.44 3.95 23.33
N GLY A 79 17.00 3.15 22.41
CA GLY A 79 18.31 2.50 22.58
C GLY A 79 19.53 3.40 22.36
N LYS A 80 19.38 4.64 21.84
CA LYS A 80 20.45 5.63 21.61
C LYS A 80 21.69 5.12 20.82
N GLN A 81 21.53 4.09 19.99
CA GLN A 81 22.58 3.54 19.12
C GLN A 81 22.98 4.54 18.01
N LYS A 82 24.27 4.68 17.70
CA LYS A 82 24.80 5.68 16.74
C LYS A 82 24.94 5.15 15.31
N ASP A 83 23.87 4.60 14.77
CA ASP A 83 23.85 4.04 13.41
C ASP A 83 22.91 4.84 12.50
N LEU A 84 23.14 4.77 11.18
CA LEU A 84 22.36 5.48 10.16
C LEU A 84 20.84 5.25 10.33
N SER A 85 20.46 4.01 10.66
CA SER A 85 19.07 3.64 10.92
C SER A 85 18.45 4.36 12.13
N THR A 86 19.26 4.73 13.13
CA THR A 86 18.81 5.51 14.28
C THR A 86 18.57 6.97 13.89
N ILE A 87 19.38 7.55 13.00
CA ILE A 87 19.16 8.92 12.48
C ILE A 87 17.81 9.00 11.76
N ILE A 88 17.52 8.00 10.92
CA ILE A 88 16.23 7.87 10.23
C ILE A 88 15.10 7.73 11.27
N ALA A 89 15.26 6.87 12.27
CA ALA A 89 14.26 6.67 13.32
C ALA A 89 14.01 7.95 14.13
N LEU A 90 15.06 8.71 14.47
CA LEU A 90 14.97 9.99 15.17
C LEU A 90 14.24 11.05 14.35
N THR A 91 14.53 11.10 13.04
CA THR A 91 13.85 11.99 12.09
C THR A 91 12.35 11.72 12.05
N VAL A 92 11.95 10.45 11.91
CA VAL A 92 10.53 10.04 11.85
C VAL A 92 9.82 10.25 13.20
N TRP A 93 10.56 10.20 14.31
CA TRP A 93 10.00 10.38 15.66
C TRP A 93 9.83 11.85 16.05
N ASN A 94 10.54 12.78 15.40
CA ASN A 94 10.43 14.21 15.65
C ASN A 94 9.03 14.73 15.23
N SER A 95 8.36 15.48 16.11
CA SER A 95 6.99 15.95 15.88
C SER A 95 6.84 16.89 14.67
N LYS A 96 7.85 17.72 14.38
CA LYS A 96 7.87 18.65 13.23
C LYS A 96 8.07 17.86 11.93
N SER A 97 9.12 17.06 11.85
CA SER A 97 9.44 16.25 10.67
C SER A 97 8.36 15.21 10.38
N ARG A 98 7.72 14.64 11.41
CA ARG A 98 6.60 13.70 11.26
C ARG A 98 5.35 14.35 10.64
N LYS A 99 5.05 15.60 10.97
CA LYS A 99 3.93 16.32 10.33
C LYS A 99 4.19 16.50 8.83
N ILE A 100 5.42 16.84 8.47
CA ILE A 100 5.86 17.02 7.09
C ILE A 100 5.85 15.69 6.35
N PHE A 101 6.36 14.63 6.98
CA PHE A 101 6.27 13.26 6.48
C PHE A 101 4.82 12.90 6.11
N VAL A 102 3.87 13.08 7.03
CA VAL A 102 2.46 12.72 6.82
C VAL A 102 1.83 13.59 5.73
N ALA A 103 2.08 14.90 5.73
CA ALA A 103 1.54 15.82 4.72
C ALA A 103 2.05 15.44 3.31
N THR A 104 3.36 15.22 3.17
CA THR A 104 3.97 14.80 1.89
C THR A 104 3.51 13.41 1.48
N PHE A 105 3.39 12.47 2.41
CA PHE A 105 2.90 11.12 2.13
C PHE A 105 1.48 11.14 1.55
N ILE A 106 0.57 11.91 2.16
CA ILE A 106 -0.81 12.05 1.68
C ILE A 106 -0.86 12.79 0.35
N GLY A 107 -0.18 13.95 0.26
CA GLY A 107 -0.17 14.77 -0.95
C GLY A 107 0.40 14.03 -2.16
N TYR A 108 1.53 13.36 -1.99
CA TYR A 108 2.12 12.53 -3.03
C TYR A 108 1.26 11.30 -3.34
N GLY A 109 0.61 10.71 -2.35
CA GLY A 109 -0.31 9.59 -2.56
C GLY A 109 -1.50 9.95 -3.45
N VAL A 110 -2.09 11.14 -3.28
CA VAL A 110 -3.18 11.65 -4.13
C VAL A 110 -2.65 11.97 -5.53
N PHE A 111 -1.48 12.60 -5.64
CA PHE A 111 -0.85 12.87 -6.92
C PHE A 111 -0.55 11.57 -7.70
N PHE A 112 0.01 10.58 -7.01
CA PHE A 112 0.32 9.28 -7.58
C PHE A 112 -0.95 8.56 -8.04
N SER A 113 -2.04 8.60 -7.27
CA SER A 113 -3.28 7.91 -7.65
C SER A 113 -3.89 8.44 -8.95
N LEU A 114 -3.76 9.75 -9.22
CA LEU A 114 -4.16 10.35 -10.50
C LEU A 114 -3.30 9.86 -11.67
N ILE A 115 -1.98 9.79 -11.49
CA ILE A 115 -1.04 9.38 -12.55
C ILE A 115 -1.08 7.88 -12.81
N SER A 116 -1.24 7.07 -11.76
CA SER A 116 -1.26 5.60 -11.87
C SER A 116 -2.57 5.04 -12.42
N GLY A 117 -3.55 5.89 -12.73
CA GLY A 117 -4.89 5.46 -13.11
C GLY A 117 -5.63 4.76 -11.97
N THR A 118 -5.23 4.98 -10.72
CA THR A 118 -6.00 4.51 -9.55
C THR A 118 -7.23 5.38 -9.33
N LEU A 119 -7.10 6.69 -9.52
CA LEU A 119 -8.22 7.61 -9.65
C LEU A 119 -8.36 7.96 -11.14
N VAL A 120 -9.44 7.48 -11.75
CA VAL A 120 -9.67 7.59 -13.20
C VAL A 120 -10.72 8.66 -13.46
N TYR A 121 -10.42 9.59 -14.36
CA TYR A 121 -11.37 10.54 -14.91
C TYR A 121 -11.45 10.37 -16.42
N GLN A 122 -12.63 10.01 -16.93
CA GLN A 122 -12.90 9.83 -18.36
C GLN A 122 -14.07 10.73 -18.79
N PRO A 123 -13.81 11.95 -19.28
CA PRO A 123 -14.88 12.87 -19.68
C PRO A 123 -15.62 12.41 -20.94
N GLU A 124 -14.96 11.67 -21.83
CA GLU A 124 -15.57 11.20 -23.09
C GLU A 124 -16.43 9.94 -22.93
N VAL A 125 -16.35 9.28 -21.77
CA VAL A 125 -17.06 8.03 -21.51
C VAL A 125 -18.02 8.24 -20.33
N ASN A 126 -19.30 7.98 -20.55
CA ASN A 126 -20.29 7.91 -19.48
C ASN A 126 -20.41 6.45 -18.98
N PHE A 127 -20.04 6.19 -17.73
CA PHE A 127 -20.02 4.83 -17.18
C PHE A 127 -21.40 4.16 -17.11
N ALA A 128 -22.47 4.92 -16.89
CA ALA A 128 -23.82 4.37 -16.90
C ALA A 128 -24.27 3.95 -18.31
N ILE A 129 -23.94 4.75 -19.32
CA ILE A 129 -24.39 4.51 -20.70
C ILE A 129 -23.50 3.46 -21.38
N HIS A 130 -22.17 3.59 -21.25
CA HIS A 130 -21.22 2.77 -22.00
C HIS A 130 -20.89 1.44 -21.31
N TYR A 131 -20.93 1.40 -19.97
CA TYR A 131 -20.64 0.18 -19.21
C TYR A 131 -21.89 -0.39 -18.52
N GLY A 132 -23.05 0.24 -18.65
CA GLY A 132 -24.27 -0.18 -17.96
C GLY A 132 -24.15 -0.11 -16.43
N ALA A 133 -23.20 0.67 -15.91
CA ALA A 133 -22.92 0.73 -14.48
C ALA A 133 -24.04 1.46 -13.74
N THR A 134 -24.50 0.89 -12.63
CA THR A 134 -25.31 1.63 -11.67
C THR A 134 -24.39 2.55 -10.86
N ILE A 135 -24.71 3.84 -10.75
CA ILE A 135 -23.87 4.81 -10.06
C ILE A 135 -24.57 5.24 -8.76
N PRO A 136 -23.90 5.20 -7.60
CA PRO A 136 -22.57 4.64 -7.34
C PRO A 136 -22.61 3.11 -7.22
N SER A 137 -21.55 2.42 -7.65
CA SER A 137 -21.39 0.97 -7.43
C SER A 137 -19.92 0.57 -7.37
N GLY A 138 -19.64 -0.63 -6.87
CA GLY A 138 -18.29 -1.20 -6.90
C GLY A 138 -18.31 -2.71 -6.89
N PHE A 139 -17.35 -3.30 -7.59
CA PHE A 139 -17.20 -4.75 -7.71
C PHE A 139 -15.72 -5.12 -7.82
N ILE A 140 -15.42 -6.40 -7.56
CA ILE A 140 -14.09 -6.94 -7.74
C ILE A 140 -14.07 -7.66 -9.08
N ALA A 141 -13.18 -7.25 -9.97
CA ALA A 141 -12.85 -8.01 -11.16
C ALA A 141 -11.76 -9.04 -10.76
N PRO A 142 -12.10 -10.34 -10.68
CA PRO A 142 -11.18 -11.33 -10.15
C PRO A 142 -10.05 -11.70 -11.13
N CYS A 143 -10.17 -11.41 -12.42
CA CYS A 143 -9.28 -11.98 -13.43
C CYS A 143 -8.94 -11.03 -14.57
N CYS A 144 -8.05 -11.59 -15.41
CA CYS A 144 -7.92 -11.32 -16.83
C CYS A 144 -7.04 -10.14 -17.21
N ASP A 145 -5.91 -10.00 -16.52
CA ASP A 145 -4.87 -9.03 -16.86
C ASP A 145 -3.52 -9.57 -16.37
N GLY A 146 -2.44 -8.82 -16.61
CA GLY A 146 -1.08 -9.20 -16.30
C GLY A 146 -0.80 -9.41 -14.80
N PRO A 147 0.30 -10.11 -14.45
CA PRO A 147 0.69 -10.40 -13.07
C PRO A 147 0.75 -9.14 -12.22
N GLY A 148 0.07 -9.16 -11.07
CA GLY A 148 -0.03 -8.04 -10.13
C GLY A 148 -1.10 -6.99 -10.47
N TYR A 149 -1.77 -7.10 -11.62
CA TYR A 149 -2.92 -6.26 -11.96
C TYR A 149 -4.25 -6.84 -11.47
N MET A 150 -4.26 -8.14 -11.14
CA MET A 150 -5.42 -8.87 -10.65
C MET A 150 -5.20 -9.42 -9.23
N PRO A 151 -6.27 -9.53 -8.43
CA PRO A 151 -7.63 -9.03 -8.69
C PRO A 151 -7.66 -7.50 -8.61
N LYS A 152 -8.51 -6.82 -9.37
CA LYS A 152 -8.70 -5.35 -9.23
C LYS A 152 -10.08 -5.00 -8.70
N ILE A 153 -10.15 -4.01 -7.81
CA ILE A 153 -11.42 -3.44 -7.36
C ILE A 153 -11.74 -2.24 -8.27
N ILE A 154 -12.94 -2.21 -8.82
CA ILE A 154 -13.46 -1.08 -9.59
C ILE A 154 -14.62 -0.47 -8.81
N VAL A 155 -14.59 0.84 -8.60
CA VAL A 155 -15.67 1.61 -7.98
C VAL A 155 -16.03 2.76 -8.92
N TYR A 156 -17.29 2.84 -9.31
CA TYR A 156 -17.84 3.99 -10.04
C TYR A 156 -18.42 4.97 -9.03
N LEU A 157 -17.81 6.16 -8.94
CA LEU A 157 -18.24 7.21 -8.01
C LEU A 157 -19.27 8.13 -8.67
N THR A 158 -19.02 8.51 -9.92
CA THR A 158 -19.89 9.34 -10.77
C THR A 158 -19.86 8.82 -12.21
N GLU A 159 -20.54 9.48 -13.14
CA GLU A 159 -20.62 9.14 -14.56
C GLU A 159 -19.26 9.15 -15.26
N HIS A 160 -18.31 9.93 -14.73
CA HIS A 160 -16.99 10.15 -15.35
C HIS A 160 -15.81 9.90 -14.41
N VAL A 161 -16.06 9.71 -13.10
CA VAL A 161 -15.02 9.48 -12.08
C VAL A 161 -15.14 8.09 -11.51
N GLY A 162 -14.06 7.33 -11.58
CA GLY A 162 -13.95 5.98 -11.03
C GLY A 162 -12.67 5.81 -10.21
N LEU A 163 -12.68 4.79 -9.35
CA LEU A 163 -11.52 4.34 -8.59
C LEU A 163 -11.19 2.90 -9.00
N GLN A 164 -9.94 2.66 -9.38
CA GLN A 164 -9.41 1.35 -9.72
C GLN A 164 -8.26 0.99 -8.77
N ILE A 165 -8.51 0.08 -7.83
CA ILE A 165 -7.48 -0.39 -6.91
C ILE A 165 -6.79 -1.59 -7.56
N ILE A 166 -5.71 -1.32 -8.29
CA ILE A 166 -4.84 -2.34 -8.86
C ILE A 166 -3.79 -2.71 -7.79
N PRO A 167 -3.61 -3.99 -7.43
CA PRO A 167 -2.75 -4.39 -6.32
C PRO A 167 -1.31 -3.86 -6.42
N ILE A 168 -0.67 -4.00 -7.59
CA ILE A 168 0.70 -3.52 -7.78
C ILE A 168 0.78 -1.99 -7.65
N ASN A 169 -0.19 -1.26 -8.20
CA ASN A 169 -0.24 0.20 -8.09
C ASN A 169 -0.46 0.63 -6.64
N LEU A 170 -1.25 -0.10 -5.85
CA LEU A 170 -1.43 0.18 -4.43
C LEU A 170 -0.12 0.00 -3.64
N VAL A 171 0.62 -1.09 -3.89
CA VAL A 171 1.93 -1.33 -3.28
C VAL A 171 2.91 -0.23 -3.67
N LEU A 172 2.98 0.14 -4.95
CA LEU A 172 3.82 1.22 -5.45
C LEU A 172 3.43 2.57 -4.87
N GLN A 173 2.14 2.89 -4.84
CA GLN A 173 1.61 4.14 -4.28
C GLN A 173 2.06 4.31 -2.82
N ILE A 174 1.89 3.28 -1.99
CA ILE A 174 2.32 3.32 -0.58
C ILE A 174 3.84 3.44 -0.48
N THR A 175 4.59 2.66 -1.27
CA THR A 175 6.05 2.61 -1.19
C THR A 175 6.68 3.93 -1.65
N VAL A 176 6.31 4.43 -2.82
CA VAL A 176 6.85 5.68 -3.37
C VAL A 176 6.44 6.86 -2.49
N SER A 177 5.17 6.93 -2.05
CA SER A 177 4.74 8.00 -1.13
C SER A 177 5.49 7.97 0.19
N TYR A 178 5.80 6.79 0.72
CA TYR A 178 6.63 6.63 1.92
C TYR A 178 8.06 7.15 1.69
N LEU A 179 8.69 6.80 0.58
CA LEU A 179 10.05 7.25 0.24
C LEU A 179 10.12 8.77 0.04
N VAL A 180 9.16 9.34 -0.67
CA VAL A 180 9.08 10.80 -0.89
C VAL A 180 8.82 11.53 0.43
N GLY A 181 7.89 11.04 1.26
CA GLY A 181 7.63 11.58 2.59
C GLY A 181 8.86 11.51 3.50
N LEU A 182 9.57 10.39 3.48
CA LEU A 182 10.78 10.19 4.27
C LEU A 182 11.89 11.16 3.84
N ASN A 183 12.10 11.31 2.53
CA ASN A 183 13.10 12.24 1.99
C ASN A 183 12.78 13.68 2.42
N ALA A 184 11.53 14.13 2.28
CA ALA A 184 11.11 15.45 2.72
C ALA A 184 11.32 15.66 4.23
N ALA A 185 11.02 14.64 5.05
CA ALA A 185 11.21 14.71 6.50
C ALA A 185 12.69 14.82 6.90
N ILE A 186 13.59 14.09 6.22
CA ILE A 186 15.03 14.16 6.43
C ILE A 186 15.56 15.56 6.07
N VAL A 187 15.16 16.09 4.91
CA VAL A 187 15.57 17.43 4.46
C VAL A 187 15.18 18.49 5.48
N VAL A 188 13.93 18.50 5.96
CA VAL A 188 13.51 19.50 6.95
C VAL A 188 14.18 19.30 8.31
N SER A 189 14.43 18.05 8.71
CA SER A 189 15.18 17.78 9.92
C SER A 189 16.61 18.33 9.84
N ALA A 190 17.28 18.19 8.69
CA ALA A 190 18.63 18.73 8.48
C ALA A 190 18.66 20.25 8.56
N TYR A 191 17.73 20.94 7.88
CA TYR A 191 17.62 22.40 7.94
C TYR A 191 17.24 22.93 9.33
N SER A 192 16.52 22.15 10.14
CA SER A 192 16.17 22.57 11.50
C SER A 192 17.30 22.43 12.51
N ILE A 193 18.39 21.74 12.16
CA ILE A 193 19.60 21.56 12.97
C ILE A 193 20.69 22.59 12.56
N SER A 194 20.56 23.18 11.36
CA SER A 194 21.43 24.24 10.84
C SER A 194 21.03 25.61 11.40
#